data_AF-A0A2V8P866-F1
#
_entry.id   AF-A0A2V8P866-F1
#
_cell.length_a   1.000
_cell.length_b   1.000
_cell.length_c   1.000
_cell.angle_alpha   90.00
_cell.angle_beta   90.00
_cell.angle_gamma   90.00
#
_symmetry.space_group_name_H-M   'P 1'
#
loop_
_entity.id
_entity.type
_entity.pdbx_description
1 polymer ?
#
loop_
_entity_poly.entity_id
_entity_poly.type
_entity_poly.pdbx_seq_one_letter_code
_entity_poly.pdbx_strand_id
1 'polypeptide(L)'
;MRHNAMPDHAHLLCRLPPTVLVTEFIGQVKGATSFRVNKEIHPKFKLQWQEGYGVLTLRKDELVKVSHYIDRQEEHHRRGTLSDLLETFECEEDDWPEGNVEKAS
;
A
#
# COMPACT_ATOMS: atom_id res chain seq x y z
N MET A 1 -14.41 -0.73 -4.32
CA MET A 1 -12.95 -0.54 -4.31
C MET A 1 -12.63 0.70 -5.14
N ARG A 2 -11.73 1.54 -4.66
CA ARG A 2 -11.18 2.71 -5.35
C ARG A 2 -9.66 2.57 -5.38
N HIS A 3 -9.01 3.01 -6.44
CA HIS A 3 -7.56 2.92 -6.57
C HIS A 3 -7.01 3.98 -7.50
N ASN A 4 -5.75 4.35 -7.30
CA ASN A 4 -4.94 5.13 -8.22
C ASN A 4 -3.47 4.68 -8.10
N ALA A 5 -2.68 4.84 -9.16
CA ALA A 5 -1.28 4.47 -9.20
C ALA A 5 -0.44 5.62 -9.72
N MET A 6 0.68 5.86 -9.04
CA MET A 6 1.76 6.73 -9.47
C MET A 6 2.88 5.88 -10.08
N PRO A 7 3.88 6.48 -10.75
CA PRO A 7 4.96 5.72 -11.37
C PRO A 7 5.73 4.79 -10.42
N ASP A 8 5.73 5.07 -9.11
CA ASP A 8 6.50 4.37 -8.08
C ASP A 8 5.65 3.66 -7.01
N HIS A 9 4.37 3.97 -6.84
CA HIS A 9 3.50 3.33 -5.84
C HIS A 9 2.01 3.33 -6.26
N ALA A 10 1.16 2.64 -5.49
CA ALA A 10 -0.28 2.62 -5.73
C ALA A 10 -1.08 2.66 -4.43
N HIS A 11 -2.22 3.35 -4.48
CA HIS A 11 -3.17 3.50 -3.38
C HIS A 11 -4.42 2.66 -3.62
N LEU A 12 -4.87 1.92 -2.60
CA LEU A 12 -6.05 1.07 -2.65
C LEU A 12 -6.99 1.37 -1.48
N LEU A 13 -8.19 1.87 -1.78
CA LEU A 13 -9.27 1.99 -0.80
C LEU A 13 -10.28 0.84 -1.02
N CYS A 14 -10.29 -0.08 -0.08
CA CYS A 14 -11.11 -1.29 -0.13
C CYS A 14 -11.81 -1.57 1.20
N ARG A 15 -12.88 -2.37 1.12
CA ARG A 15 -13.56 -2.93 2.28
C ARG A 15 -13.37 -4.43 2.20
N LEU A 16 -12.64 -4.99 3.16
CA LEU A 16 -12.41 -6.43 3.24
C LEU A 16 -13.36 -7.06 4.28
N PRO A 17 -13.87 -8.28 4.04
CA PRO A 17 -14.52 -9.06 5.08
C PRO A 17 -13.54 -9.31 6.24
N PRO A 18 -14.01 -9.40 7.50
CA PRO A 18 -13.13 -9.66 8.65
C PRO A 18 -12.37 -10.99 8.59
N THR A 19 -12.82 -11.93 7.76
CA THR A 19 -12.21 -13.25 7.56
C THR A 19 -11.05 -13.24 6.57
N VAL A 20 -10.78 -12.12 5.90
CA VAL A 20 -9.71 -11.99 4.91
C VAL A 20 -8.49 -11.35 5.57
N LEU A 21 -7.34 -12.03 5.47
CA LEU A 21 -6.07 -11.47 5.93
C LEU A 21 -5.58 -10.40 4.96
N VAL A 22 -5.22 -9.23 5.49
CA VAL A 22 -4.70 -8.13 4.68
C VAL A 22 -3.41 -8.52 3.96
N THR A 23 -2.55 -9.30 4.62
CA THR A 23 -1.31 -9.88 4.05
C THR A 23 -1.58 -10.70 2.79
N GLU A 24 -2.55 -11.61 2.86
CA GLU A 24 -2.93 -12.46 1.73
C GLU A 24 -3.54 -11.64 0.59
N PHE A 25 -4.43 -10.71 0.91
CA PHE A 25 -5.05 -9.83 -0.08
C PHE A 25 -4.00 -9.00 -0.83
N ILE A 26 -3.09 -8.32 -0.12
CA ILE A 26 -2.04 -7.52 -0.75
C ILE A 26 -1.06 -8.42 -1.52
N GLY A 27 -0.71 -9.60 -0.99
CA GLY A 27 0.12 -10.58 -1.70
C GLY A 27 -0.49 -10.99 -3.05
N GLN A 28 -1.79 -11.26 -3.08
CA GLN A 28 -2.52 -11.57 -4.32
C GLN A 28 -2.54 -10.39 -5.27
N VAL A 29 -2.81 -9.17 -4.79
CA VAL A 29 -2.80 -7.96 -5.64
C VAL A 29 -1.42 -7.75 -6.27
N LYS A 30 -0.35 -7.78 -5.46
CA LYS A 30 1.03 -7.61 -5.93
C LYS A 30 1.42 -8.70 -6.94
N GLY A 31 1.12 -9.96 -6.62
CA GLY A 31 1.45 -11.11 -7.47
C GLY A 31 0.70 -11.10 -8.80
N ALA A 32 -0.62 -10.91 -8.76
CA ALA A 32 -1.46 -10.90 -9.96
C ALA A 32 -1.12 -9.73 -10.90
N THR A 33 -0.91 -8.53 -10.36
CA THR A 33 -0.51 -7.36 -11.16
C THR A 33 0.87 -7.54 -11.76
N SER A 34 1.85 -8.03 -10.99
CA SER A 34 3.19 -8.30 -11.51
C SER A 34 3.18 -9.36 -12.60
N PHE A 35 2.42 -10.45 -12.40
CA PHE A 35 2.26 -11.48 -13.42
C PHE A 35 1.67 -10.89 -14.69
N ARG A 36 0.54 -10.18 -14.57
CA ARG A 36 -0.17 -9.62 -15.71
C ARG A 36 0.66 -8.59 -16.48
N VAL A 37 1.25 -7.62 -15.78
CA VAL A 37 2.08 -6.59 -16.41
C VAL A 37 3.30 -7.24 -17.08
N ASN A 38 4.01 -8.12 -16.39
CA ASN A 38 5.27 -8.67 -16.92
C ASN A 38 5.08 -9.77 -17.96
N LYS A 39 3.94 -10.47 -17.98
CA LYS A 39 3.69 -11.62 -18.88
C LYS A 39 2.66 -11.37 -19.95
N GLU A 40 1.70 -10.48 -19.74
CA GLU A 40 0.67 -10.18 -20.75
C GLU A 40 0.96 -8.85 -21.45
N ILE A 41 1.29 -7.80 -20.70
CA ILE A 41 1.52 -6.46 -21.26
C ILE A 41 2.94 -6.33 -21.84
N HIS A 42 3.92 -7.00 -21.22
CA HIS A 42 5.34 -6.98 -21.65
C HIS A 42 5.91 -5.56 -21.89
N PRO A 43 5.87 -4.65 -20.89
CA PRO A 43 6.52 -3.36 -21.03
C PRO A 43 8.06 -3.49 -21.06
N LYS A 44 8.73 -2.40 -21.43
CA LYS A 44 10.22 -2.33 -21.44
C LYS A 44 10.86 -2.42 -20.06
N PHE A 45 10.07 -2.31 -18.99
CA PHE A 45 10.49 -2.47 -17.62
C PHE A 45 9.82 -3.70 -17.00
N LYS A 46 10.33 -4.16 -15.87
CA LYS A 46 9.70 -5.22 -15.09
C LYS A 46 9.02 -4.59 -13.87
N LEU A 47 7.72 -4.76 -13.73
CA LEU A 47 6.99 -4.39 -12.52
C LEU A 47 7.48 -5.29 -11.37
N GLN A 48 8.03 -4.70 -10.34
CA GLN A 48 8.38 -5.35 -9.09
C GLN A 48 7.91 -4.46 -7.95
N TRP A 49 7.12 -5.03 -7.05
CA TRP A 49 6.71 -4.34 -5.83
C TRP A 49 7.81 -4.46 -4.78
N GLN A 50 7.94 -3.44 -3.94
CA GLN A 50 8.69 -3.57 -2.69
C GLN A 50 8.10 -4.69 -1.80
N GLU A 51 8.89 -5.22 -0.88
CA GLU A 51 8.48 -6.29 0.02
C GLU A 51 7.28 -5.87 0.89
N GLY A 52 7.43 -4.77 1.63
CA GLY A 52 6.44 -4.24 2.56
C GLY A 52 5.25 -3.52 1.92
N TYR A 53 4.27 -3.16 2.75
CA TYR A 53 3.11 -2.37 2.35
C TYR A 53 2.57 -1.58 3.54
N GLY A 54 2.08 -0.37 3.29
CA GLY A 54 1.38 0.44 4.29
C GLY A 54 -0.11 0.07 4.37
N VAL A 55 -0.68 0.09 5.58
CA VAL A 55 -2.12 -0.09 5.80
C VAL A 55 -2.64 0.95 6.78
N LEU A 56 -3.71 1.61 6.38
CA LEU A 56 -4.46 2.53 7.24
C LEU A 56 -5.90 2.05 7.36
N THR A 57 -6.40 2.04 8.59
CA THR A 57 -7.82 1.80 8.87
C THR A 57 -8.55 3.12 8.94
N LEU A 58 -9.66 3.24 8.20
CA LEU A 58 -10.43 4.47 8.10
C LEU A 58 -11.77 4.36 8.81
N ARG A 59 -12.19 5.47 9.40
CA ARG A 59 -13.54 5.72 9.88
C ARG A 59 -14.46 6.08 8.70
N LYS A 60 -15.77 5.96 8.91
CA LYS A 60 -16.77 6.18 7.85
C LYS A 60 -16.76 7.61 7.29
N ASP A 61 -16.52 8.59 8.14
CA ASP A 61 -16.43 10.02 7.81
C ASP A 61 -15.16 10.38 7.03
N GLU A 62 -14.10 9.57 7.16
CA GLU A 62 -12.85 9.76 6.42
C GLU A 62 -12.92 9.25 4.97
N LEU A 63 -13.86 8.32 4.68
CA LEU A 63 -13.95 7.64 3.38
C LEU A 63 -14.07 8.59 2.20
N VAL A 64 -14.89 9.65 2.33
CA VAL A 64 -15.11 10.61 1.26
C VAL A 64 -13.83 11.41 0.99
N LYS A 65 -13.17 11.88 2.06
CA LYS A 65 -11.91 12.63 1.97
C LYS A 65 -10.81 11.79 1.33
N VAL A 66 -10.62 10.55 1.80
CA VAL A 66 -9.56 9.66 1.28
C VAL A 66 -9.86 9.20 -0.15
N SER A 67 -11.13 8.91 -0.49
CA SER A 67 -11.49 8.61 -1.88
C SER A 67 -11.10 9.76 -2.80
N HIS A 68 -11.43 11.00 -2.44
CA HIS A 68 -11.07 12.16 -3.23
C HIS A 68 -9.56 12.38 -3.33
N TYR A 69 -8.81 12.06 -2.29
CA TYR A 69 -7.36 12.13 -2.30
C TYR A 69 -6.77 11.13 -3.32
N ILE A 70 -7.22 9.86 -3.27
CA ILE A 70 -6.79 8.81 -4.19
C ILE A 70 -7.13 9.20 -5.64
N ASP A 71 -8.35 9.67 -5.88
CA ASP A 71 -8.81 10.05 -7.23
C ASP A 71 -8.02 11.23 -7.83
N ARG A 72 -7.31 12.02 -7.00
CA ARG A 72 -6.54 13.21 -7.42
C ARG A 72 -5.04 13.07 -7.22
N GLN A 73 -4.52 11.85 -7.14
CA GLN A 73 -3.10 11.64 -6.85
C GLN A 73 -2.17 12.36 -7.84
N GLU A 74 -2.44 12.31 -9.14
CA GLU A 74 -1.57 13.00 -10.11
C GLU A 74 -1.55 14.52 -9.90
N GLU A 75 -2.66 15.10 -9.42
CA GLU A 75 -2.72 16.52 -9.06
C GLU A 75 -1.92 16.80 -7.77
N HIS A 76 -2.07 15.97 -6.74
CA HIS A 76 -1.37 16.15 -5.47
C HIS A 76 0.15 16.07 -5.64
N HIS A 77 0.65 15.12 -6.44
CA HIS A 77 2.08 15.04 -6.80
C HIS A 77 2.54 16.26 -7.60
N ARG A 78 1.75 16.70 -8.59
CA ARG A 78 2.12 17.88 -9.40
C ARG A 78 2.19 19.16 -8.57
N ARG A 79 1.33 19.29 -7.55
CA ARG A 79 1.22 20.50 -6.71
C ARG A 79 2.06 20.44 -5.44
N GLY A 80 2.65 19.28 -5.11
CA GLY A 80 3.37 19.08 -3.85
C GLY A 80 2.46 19.17 -2.62
N THR A 81 1.19 18.77 -2.74
CA THR A 81 0.21 18.81 -1.64
C THR A 81 -0.05 17.41 -1.07
N LEU A 82 0.99 16.60 -0.99
CA LEU A 82 0.90 15.23 -0.52
C LEU A 82 0.64 15.19 0.99
N SER A 83 -0.05 14.16 1.43
CA SER A 83 -0.30 13.89 2.84
C SER A 83 0.70 12.83 3.30
N ASP A 84 1.64 13.20 4.18
CA ASP A 84 2.66 12.28 4.71
C ASP A 84 2.04 10.96 5.17
N LEU A 85 1.00 11.02 6.02
CA LEU A 85 0.30 9.83 6.51
C LEU A 85 -0.21 8.90 5.40
N LEU A 86 -0.72 9.45 4.30
CA LEU A 86 -1.29 8.66 3.22
C LEU A 86 -0.22 8.17 2.26
N GLU A 87 0.93 8.85 2.16
CA GLU A 87 2.08 8.43 1.36
C GLU A 87 3.06 7.52 2.11
N THR A 88 2.99 7.42 3.44
CA THR A 88 3.95 6.60 4.21
C THR A 88 3.84 5.13 3.84
N PHE A 89 4.97 4.53 3.50
CA PHE A 89 5.12 3.11 3.18
C PHE A 89 6.23 2.41 3.99
N GLU A 90 6.86 3.12 4.92
CA GLU A 90 7.99 2.64 5.70
C GLU A 90 7.55 1.77 6.89
N CYS A 91 8.06 0.53 6.92
CA CYS A 91 8.55 -0.06 8.15
C CYS A 91 10.06 0.21 8.15
N GLU A 92 10.57 1.06 9.05
CA GLU A 92 11.99 1.00 9.37
C GLU A 92 12.24 -0.38 10.02
N GLU A 93 13.15 -1.18 9.44
CA GLU A 93 13.54 -2.49 9.99
C GLU A 93 14.16 -2.38 11.39
N ASP A 94 14.55 -1.18 11.82
CA ASP A 94 15.41 -0.91 12.98
C ASP A 94 14.64 -0.56 14.28
N ASP A 95 13.32 -0.54 14.25
CA ASP A 95 12.49 -0.18 15.43
C ASP A 95 12.10 -1.39 16.30
N TRP A 96 12.70 -2.57 16.03
CA TRP A 96 12.54 -3.76 16.88
C TRP A 96 13.50 -3.70 18.06
N PRO A 97 13.03 -3.69 19.32
CA PRO A 97 13.94 -3.66 20.46
C PRO A 97 14.75 -4.96 20.51
N GLU A 98 16.06 -4.87 20.26
CA GLU A 98 17.01 -5.94 20.56
C GLU A 98 17.16 -6.10 22.09
N GLY A 99 16.21 -6.81 22.70
CA GLY A 99 16.20 -7.10 24.13
C GLY A 99 16.16 -8.60 24.37
N ASN A 100 17.23 -9.14 24.95
CA ASN A 100 17.29 -10.52 25.45
C ASN A 100 16.05 -10.83 26.30
N VAL A 101 15.17 -11.70 25.79
CA VAL A 101 14.15 -12.35 26.62
C VAL A 101 14.89 -13.39 27.45
N GLU A 102 15.37 -12.99 28.63
CA GLU A 102 15.79 -13.96 29.65
C GLU A 102 14.62 -14.90 29.89
N LYS A 103 14.83 -16.19 29.58
CA LYS A 103 13.86 -17.23 29.90
C LYS A 103 13.74 -17.32 31.41
N ALA A 104 12.63 -16.82 31.95
CA ALA A 104 12.24 -17.10 33.32
C ALA A 104 12.11 -18.63 33.47
N SER A 105 12.92 -19.19 34.38
CA SER A 105 12.82 -20.58 34.85
C SER A 105 11.72 -20.72 35.88
#